data_AF-A0A6L9LD19-F1
#
_entry.id   AF-A0A6L9LD19-F1
#
_cell.length_a   1.000
_cell.length_b   1.000
_cell.length_c   1.000
_cell.angle_alpha   90.00
_cell.angle_beta   90.00
_cell.angle_gamma   90.00
#
_symmetry.space_group_name_H-M   'P 1'
#
loop_
_entity.id
_entity.type
_entity.pdbx_description
1 polymer ?
#
loop_
_entity_poly.entity_id
_entity_poly.type
_entity_poly.pdbx_seq_one_letter_code
_entity_poly.pdbx_strand_id
1 'polypeptide(L)'
;MKTIVLAAIATLPFSVLAQSNGSFAPFPDNGIYLSATDFATHKLTDGFDKGQPGYSIREETFQRALKVDQPNAPEEKLPLTNLWGERKEGVDYRSFDGDLYRVEHADKIFIYSKPTSVWSTGSGGYYPATQYYFSRKADSPIHLITSDNLKDIYYDQPDKNAAFESLDGLSNKPGTQAQHLLKLFYPASHATSQSAS
;
A
#
# COMPACT_ATOMS: atom_id res chain seq x y z
N MET A 1 -3.25 30.40 16.34
CA MET A 1 -2.45 30.22 15.11
C MET A 1 -2.45 28.73 14.81
N LYS A 2 -3.00 28.28 13.69
CA LYS A 2 -3.06 26.84 13.34
C LYS A 2 -1.84 26.50 12.48
N THR A 3 -0.89 25.79 13.06
CA THR A 3 0.30 25.30 12.36
C THR A 3 -0.11 24.08 11.54
N ILE A 4 -0.12 24.21 10.21
CA ILE A 4 -0.27 23.07 9.30
C ILE A 4 1.11 22.43 9.21
N VAL A 5 1.27 21.27 9.84
CA VAL A 5 2.50 20.46 9.73
C VAL A 5 2.37 19.61 8.47
N LEU A 6 3.18 19.91 7.46
CA LEU A 6 3.36 19.03 6.29
C LEU A 6 4.02 17.73 6.77
N ALA A 7 3.31 16.61 6.67
CA ALA A 7 3.89 15.29 6.85
C ALA A 7 4.74 14.97 5.62
N ALA A 8 6.06 14.92 5.79
CA ALA A 8 6.97 14.38 4.79
C ALA A 8 6.84 12.85 4.80
N ILE A 9 6.24 12.27 3.76
CA ILE A 9 6.20 10.83 3.55
C ILE A 9 7.60 10.41 3.09
N ALA A 10 8.36 9.78 3.98
CA ALA A 10 9.63 9.15 3.60
C ALA A 10 9.32 7.89 2.78
N THR A 11 9.28 8.04 1.46
CA THR A 11 9.20 6.91 0.53
C THR A 11 10.51 6.13 0.57
N LEU A 12 10.48 4.89 1.05
CA LEU A 12 11.64 4.02 0.96
C LEU A 12 11.80 3.60 -0.51
N PRO A 13 13.02 3.63 -1.07
CA PRO A 13 13.26 3.18 -2.43
C PRO A 13 13.16 1.65 -2.45
N PHE A 14 11.99 1.13 -2.81
CA PHE A 14 11.88 -0.26 -3.27
C PHE A 14 12.42 -0.29 -4.70
N SER A 15 13.56 -0.95 -4.90
CA SER A 15 14.16 -1.08 -6.23
C SER A 15 13.17 -1.78 -7.16
N VAL A 16 12.61 -0.99 -8.08
CA VAL A 16 11.75 -1.47 -9.16
C VAL A 16 12.62 -2.33 -10.09
N LEU A 17 12.40 -3.64 -10.09
CA LEU A 17 12.85 -4.49 -11.19
C LEU A 17 11.84 -4.31 -12.35
N ALA A 18 12.18 -3.46 -13.32
CA ALA A 18 11.56 -3.41 -14.64
C ALA A 18 12.69 -3.65 -15.67
N GLN A 19 12.51 -4.28 -16.83
CA GLN A 19 11.58 -3.89 -17.90
C GLN A 19 11.38 -5.05 -18.88
N SER A 20 10.14 -5.23 -19.37
CA SER A 20 9.90 -5.79 -20.70
C SER A 20 9.37 -4.66 -21.60
N ASN A 21 9.91 -4.56 -22.82
CA ASN A 21 9.70 -3.46 -23.76
C ASN A 21 8.35 -3.58 -24.50
N GLY A 22 7.24 -3.59 -23.77
CA GLY A 22 5.92 -3.33 -24.32
C GLY A 22 5.64 -1.83 -24.25
N SER A 23 5.23 -1.20 -25.35
CA SER A 23 4.56 0.09 -25.30
C SER A 23 3.22 -0.10 -24.57
N PHE A 24 3.24 -0.01 -23.25
CA PHE A 24 2.02 0.07 -22.46
C PHE A 24 1.28 1.34 -22.87
N ALA A 25 -0.01 1.24 -23.17
CA ALA A 25 -0.85 2.43 -23.23
C ALA A 25 -0.70 3.18 -21.88
N PRO A 26 -0.56 4.51 -21.90
CA PRO A 26 -0.41 5.27 -20.66
C PRO A 26 -1.62 4.98 -19.77
N PHE A 27 -1.33 4.50 -18.56
CA PHE A 27 -2.31 4.19 -17.54
C PHE A 27 -2.70 5.51 -16.84
N PRO A 28 -4.01 5.81 -16.63
CA PRO A 28 -4.42 7.04 -16.00
C PRO A 28 -3.76 7.24 -14.62
N ASP A 29 -3.45 8.48 -14.28
CA ASP A 29 -2.85 8.82 -12.98
C ASP A 29 -3.83 8.67 -11.81
N ASN A 30 -5.13 8.71 -12.09
CA ASN A 30 -6.19 8.69 -11.09
C ASN A 30 -7.33 7.78 -11.53
N GLY A 31 -8.03 7.20 -10.57
CA GLY A 31 -9.24 6.41 -10.81
C GLY A 31 -9.54 5.46 -9.66
N ILE A 32 -10.54 4.60 -9.84
CA ILE A 32 -11.01 3.66 -8.82
C ILE A 32 -10.82 2.22 -9.28
N TYR A 33 -10.37 1.37 -8.37
CA TYR A 33 -10.41 -0.07 -8.52
C TYR A 33 -11.64 -0.61 -7.81
N LEU A 34 -12.58 -1.21 -8.55
CA LEU A 34 -13.78 -1.80 -7.96
C LEU A 34 -13.52 -3.19 -7.36
N SER A 35 -12.50 -3.90 -7.87
CA SER A 35 -12.14 -5.25 -7.43
C SER A 35 -10.64 -5.48 -7.39
N ALA A 36 -10.22 -6.55 -6.71
CA ALA A 36 -8.83 -7.00 -6.72
C ALA A 36 -8.35 -7.37 -8.14
N THR A 37 -9.26 -7.87 -8.98
CA THR A 37 -8.97 -8.16 -10.40
C THR A 37 -8.72 -6.88 -11.18
N ASP A 38 -9.51 -5.82 -10.95
CA ASP A 38 -9.29 -4.52 -11.58
C ASP A 38 -7.92 -3.96 -11.20
N PHE A 39 -7.53 -4.06 -9.93
CA PHE A 39 -6.17 -3.70 -9.49
C PHE A 39 -5.09 -4.53 -10.19
N ALA A 40 -5.21 -5.86 -10.18
CA ALA A 40 -4.21 -6.76 -10.78
C ALA A 40 -4.06 -6.59 -12.30
N THR A 41 -5.10 -6.10 -12.97
CA THR A 41 -5.12 -5.87 -14.42
C THR A 41 -4.94 -4.40 -14.81
N HIS A 42 -4.70 -3.51 -13.84
CA HIS A 42 -4.64 -2.07 -14.04
C HIS A 42 -5.84 -1.52 -14.81
N LYS A 43 -7.04 -1.92 -14.38
CA LYS A 43 -8.30 -1.41 -14.92
C LYS A 43 -8.89 -0.40 -13.94
N LEU A 44 -8.93 0.86 -14.34
CA LEU A 44 -9.54 1.94 -13.55
C LEU A 44 -10.95 2.24 -14.05
N THR A 45 -11.90 2.27 -13.13
CA THR A 45 -13.18 2.95 -13.31
C THR A 45 -12.96 4.44 -13.09
N ASP A 46 -13.60 5.28 -13.92
CA ASP A 46 -13.47 6.75 -13.90
C ASP A 46 -12.01 7.22 -13.93
N GLY A 47 -11.21 6.59 -14.79
CA GLY A 47 -9.79 6.93 -14.95
C GLY A 47 -9.58 8.30 -15.61
N PHE A 48 -8.70 9.12 -15.04
CA PHE A 48 -8.31 10.42 -15.62
C PHE A 48 -6.85 10.81 -15.30
N ASP A 49 -6.27 11.63 -16.16
CA ASP A 49 -4.88 12.08 -16.03
C ASP A 49 -4.75 13.25 -15.05
N LYS A 50 -3.54 13.43 -14.50
CA LYS A 50 -3.27 14.52 -13.57
C LYS A 50 -3.53 15.88 -14.22
N GLY A 51 -4.36 16.69 -13.56
CA GLY A 51 -4.68 18.05 -14.01
C GLY A 51 -5.76 18.14 -15.08
N GLN A 52 -6.43 17.02 -15.42
CA GLN A 52 -7.56 17.03 -16.32
C GLN A 52 -8.69 17.93 -15.77
N PRO A 53 -9.12 18.99 -16.48
CA PRO A 53 -10.05 19.98 -15.94
C PRO A 53 -11.40 19.37 -15.53
N GLY A 54 -11.87 19.71 -14.33
CA GLY A 54 -13.16 19.27 -13.80
C GLY A 54 -13.19 17.83 -13.28
N TYR A 55 -12.08 17.10 -13.34
CA TYR A 55 -11.93 15.79 -12.71
C TYR A 55 -11.21 15.90 -11.38
N SER A 56 -11.70 15.21 -10.35
CA SER A 56 -10.98 15.07 -9.09
C SER A 56 -11.43 13.87 -8.28
N ILE A 57 -10.52 13.30 -7.48
CA ILE A 57 -10.84 12.32 -6.44
C ILE A 57 -10.39 12.86 -5.09
N ARG A 58 -11.35 12.96 -4.16
CA ARG A 58 -11.14 13.47 -2.80
C ARG A 58 -11.61 12.45 -1.77
N GLU A 59 -10.77 12.20 -0.78
CA GLU A 59 -11.17 11.43 0.39
C GLU A 59 -12.09 12.27 1.28
N GLU A 60 -13.20 11.69 1.74
CA GLU A 60 -14.07 12.25 2.75
C GLU A 60 -13.96 11.43 4.04
N THR A 61 -12.95 11.74 4.84
CA THR A 61 -12.56 10.96 6.03
C THR A 61 -13.71 10.71 7.02
N PHE A 62 -14.58 11.71 7.25
CA PHE A 62 -15.71 11.56 8.18
C PHE A 62 -16.78 10.58 7.68
N GLN A 63 -16.96 10.49 6.38
CA GLN A 63 -17.98 9.65 5.76
C GLN A 63 -17.41 8.36 5.19
N ARG A 64 -16.08 8.14 5.34
CA ARG A 64 -15.33 6.98 4.85
C ARG A 64 -15.68 6.67 3.40
N ALA A 65 -15.54 7.68 2.55
CA ALA A 65 -15.93 7.62 1.15
C ALA A 65 -14.93 8.38 0.26
N LEU A 66 -14.94 8.05 -1.02
CA LEU A 66 -14.32 8.85 -2.07
C LEU A 66 -15.39 9.70 -2.76
N LYS A 67 -15.06 10.96 -3.01
CA LYS A 67 -15.81 11.87 -3.87
C LYS A 67 -15.13 11.95 -5.23
N VAL A 68 -15.88 11.65 -6.28
CA VAL A 68 -15.45 11.70 -7.67
C VAL A 68 -16.19 12.83 -8.36
N ASP A 69 -15.44 13.84 -8.78
CA ASP A 69 -15.97 14.86 -9.70
C ASP A 69 -15.66 14.47 -11.13
N GLN A 70 -16.66 14.63 -12.01
CA GLN A 70 -16.47 14.56 -13.45
C GLN A 70 -17.15 15.78 -14.11
N PRO A 71 -16.63 16.29 -15.24
CA PRO A 71 -17.26 17.35 -15.98
C PRO A 71 -18.67 16.96 -16.43
N ASN A 72 -19.64 17.84 -16.16
CA ASN A 72 -21.04 17.66 -16.56
C ASN A 72 -21.76 16.45 -15.95
N ALA A 73 -21.20 15.85 -14.89
CA ALA A 73 -21.88 14.83 -14.08
C ALA A 73 -22.09 15.33 -12.64
N PRO A 74 -23.11 14.83 -11.93
CA PRO A 74 -23.21 15.02 -10.49
C PRO A 74 -21.97 14.46 -9.78
N GLU A 75 -21.54 15.10 -8.68
CA GLU A 75 -20.51 14.53 -7.79
C GLU A 75 -20.98 13.15 -7.32
N GLU A 76 -20.17 12.14 -7.59
CA GLU A 76 -20.44 10.78 -7.12
C GLU A 76 -19.71 10.55 -5.81
N LYS A 77 -20.40 9.93 -4.86
CA LYS A 77 -19.84 9.56 -3.57
C LYS A 77 -19.87 8.06 -3.38
N LEU A 78 -18.69 7.48 -3.27
CA LEU A 78 -18.47 6.05 -3.20
C LEU A 78 -17.98 5.66 -1.80
N PRO A 79 -18.76 4.89 -1.02
CA PRO A 79 -18.30 4.34 0.24
C PRO A 79 -17.03 3.51 0.04
N LEU A 80 -16.04 3.68 0.90
CA LEU A 80 -14.78 2.93 0.86
C LEU A 80 -15.01 1.41 0.97
N THR A 81 -16.09 0.98 1.62
CA THR A 81 -16.49 -0.43 1.72
C THR A 81 -16.96 -1.04 0.40
N ASN A 82 -17.25 -0.23 -0.63
CA ASN A 82 -17.82 -0.68 -1.90
C ASN A 82 -16.80 -0.73 -3.04
N LEU A 83 -15.53 -0.44 -2.75
CA LEU A 83 -14.45 -0.42 -3.72
C LEU A 83 -13.24 -1.19 -3.17
N TRP A 84 -12.39 -1.67 -4.07
CA TRP A 84 -11.13 -2.29 -3.67
C TRP A 84 -10.09 -1.23 -3.30
N GLY A 85 -10.07 -0.10 -4.01
CA GLY A 85 -9.09 0.95 -3.79
C GLY A 85 -9.17 2.09 -4.79
N GLU A 86 -8.21 3.00 -4.72
CA GLU A 86 -8.03 4.09 -5.67
C GLU A 86 -6.60 4.14 -6.18
N ARG A 87 -6.44 4.75 -7.36
CA ARG A 87 -5.17 5.32 -7.77
C ARG A 87 -5.30 6.82 -7.68
N LYS A 88 -4.30 7.47 -7.09
CA LYS A 88 -4.24 8.93 -6.97
C LYS A 88 -2.83 9.40 -7.24
N GLU A 89 -2.70 10.25 -8.25
CA GLU A 89 -1.41 10.77 -8.72
C GLU A 89 -0.35 9.68 -8.94
N GLY A 90 -0.76 8.56 -9.53
CA GLY A 90 0.13 7.44 -9.82
C GLY A 90 0.43 6.52 -8.63
N VAL A 91 -0.14 6.79 -7.45
CA VAL A 91 0.02 5.97 -6.25
C VAL A 91 -1.25 5.17 -6.00
N ASP A 92 -1.10 3.87 -5.77
CA ASP A 92 -2.22 2.98 -5.49
C ASP A 92 -2.50 2.90 -3.97
N TYR A 93 -3.78 2.90 -3.63
CA TYR A 93 -4.28 2.76 -2.27
C TYR A 93 -5.34 1.68 -2.26
N ARG A 94 -5.23 0.75 -1.30
CA ARG A 94 -6.24 -0.26 -1.03
C ARG A 94 -7.20 0.24 0.03
N SER A 95 -8.50 0.09 -0.21
CA SER A 95 -9.50 0.30 0.82
C SER A 95 -9.75 -0.97 1.62
N PHE A 96 -9.83 -0.82 2.94
CA PHE A 96 -10.14 -1.91 3.86
C PHE A 96 -10.71 -1.33 5.16
N ASP A 97 -11.82 -1.90 5.65
CA ASP A 97 -12.53 -1.45 6.87
C ASP A 97 -12.82 0.07 6.95
N GLY A 98 -13.00 0.70 5.78
CA GLY A 98 -13.31 2.12 5.66
C GLY A 98 -12.10 3.05 5.84
N ASP A 99 -10.90 2.51 5.72
CA ASP A 99 -9.63 3.23 5.65
C ASP A 99 -8.98 3.02 4.27
N LEU A 100 -8.01 3.88 3.95
CA LEU A 100 -7.13 3.75 2.78
C LEU A 100 -5.70 3.43 3.23
N TYR A 101 -5.11 2.43 2.59
CA TYR A 101 -3.77 1.95 2.85
C TYR A 101 -2.95 2.07 1.56
N ARG A 102 -1.84 2.80 1.60
CA ARG A 102 -0.95 2.92 0.44
C ARG A 102 -0.37 1.55 0.11
N VAL A 103 -0.42 1.13 -1.15
CA VAL A 103 0.18 -0.11 -1.62
C VAL A 103 1.68 0.13 -1.81
N GLU A 104 2.51 -0.53 -0.99
CA GLU A 104 3.97 -0.44 -1.08
C GLU A 104 4.57 -1.58 -1.91
N HIS A 105 3.93 -2.75 -1.87
CA HIS A 105 4.33 -3.94 -2.63
C HIS A 105 3.12 -4.83 -2.91
N ALA A 106 3.03 -5.44 -4.09
CA ALA A 106 1.85 -6.20 -4.55
C ALA A 106 2.20 -7.38 -5.47
N ASP A 107 2.84 -8.40 -4.91
CA ASP A 107 3.17 -9.64 -5.65
C ASP A 107 3.02 -10.87 -4.72
N LYS A 108 4.09 -11.63 -4.40
CA LYS A 108 4.06 -12.82 -3.51
C LYS A 108 3.53 -12.56 -2.09
N ILE A 109 3.65 -11.32 -1.65
CA ILE A 109 3.08 -10.78 -0.41
C ILE A 109 2.65 -9.35 -0.74
N PHE A 110 1.58 -8.89 -0.13
CA PHE A 110 1.15 -7.51 -0.26
C PHE A 110 1.58 -6.75 0.98
N ILE A 111 2.25 -5.62 0.79
CA ILE A 111 2.65 -4.73 1.88
C ILE A 111 1.96 -3.40 1.69
N TYR A 112 1.41 -2.89 2.78
CA TYR A 112 0.75 -1.60 2.81
C TYR A 112 1.33 -0.69 3.88
N SER A 113 1.15 0.61 3.70
CA SER A 113 1.48 1.60 4.72
C SER A 113 0.29 2.51 5.02
N LYS A 114 0.22 2.99 6.27
CA LYS A 114 -0.74 3.99 6.71
C LYS A 114 -0.08 4.95 7.70
N PRO A 115 -0.25 6.28 7.54
CA PRO A 115 0.15 7.23 8.57
C PRO A 115 -0.57 6.94 9.90
N THR A 116 0.14 7.10 11.00
CA THR A 116 -0.39 6.96 12.36
C THR A 116 0.21 8.02 13.28
N SER A 117 -0.41 8.24 14.44
CA SER A 117 0.13 9.07 15.51
C SER A 117 0.47 8.19 16.69
N VAL A 118 1.73 8.26 17.13
CA VAL A 118 2.24 7.47 18.25
C VAL A 118 2.62 8.39 19.39
N TRP A 119 2.24 8.02 20.61
CA TRP A 119 2.57 8.78 21.81
C TRP A 119 4.03 8.53 22.22
N SER A 120 4.80 9.59 22.41
CA SER A 120 6.14 9.54 22.99
C SER A 120 6.10 10.05 24.42
N THR A 121 6.42 9.18 25.37
CA THR A 121 6.57 9.54 26.79
C THR A 121 7.75 10.49 27.03
N GLY A 122 8.81 10.41 26.22
CA GLY A 122 9.99 11.25 26.35
C GLY A 122 9.81 12.69 25.88
N SER A 123 8.94 12.93 24.90
CA SER A 123 8.62 14.27 24.39
C SER A 123 7.26 14.80 24.83
N GLY A 124 6.48 14.02 25.59
CA GLY A 124 5.16 14.41 26.10
C GLY A 124 4.14 14.73 25.01
N GLY A 125 4.18 14.02 23.88
CA GLY A 125 3.36 14.35 22.72
C GLY A 125 3.21 13.23 21.70
N TYR A 126 2.22 13.37 20.82
CA TYR A 126 2.08 12.53 19.63
C TYR A 126 3.04 12.99 18.53
N TYR A 127 3.68 12.04 17.87
CA TYR A 127 4.47 12.29 16.67
C TYR A 127 3.95 11.45 15.50
N PRO A 128 4.07 11.95 14.26
CA PRO A 128 3.68 11.19 13.09
C PRO A 128 4.63 10.01 12.91
N ALA A 129 4.05 8.84 12.68
CA ALA A 129 4.76 7.64 12.27
C ALA A 129 4.03 6.99 11.09
N THR A 130 4.65 5.97 10.52
CA THR A 130 4.04 5.14 9.49
C THR A 130 4.01 3.72 9.99
N GLN A 131 2.80 3.14 10.04
CA GLN A 131 2.61 1.74 10.36
C GLN A 131 2.54 0.95 9.06
N TYR A 132 3.09 -0.26 9.08
CA TYR A 132 3.05 -1.18 7.94
C TYR A 132 2.18 -2.39 8.26
N TYR A 133 1.53 -2.87 7.21
CA TYR A 133 0.55 -3.95 7.22
C TYR A 133 0.86 -4.91 6.08
N PHE A 134 0.29 -6.10 6.14
CA PHE A 134 0.40 -7.08 5.07
C PHE A 134 -0.93 -7.74 4.75
N SER A 135 -1.01 -8.32 3.56
CA SER A 135 -1.99 -9.35 3.26
C SER A 135 -1.35 -10.43 2.39
N ARG A 136 -1.96 -11.61 2.34
CA ARG A 136 -1.43 -12.75 1.56
C ARG A 136 -1.75 -12.62 0.07
N LYS A 137 -2.88 -11.99 -0.25
CA LYS A 137 -3.43 -11.77 -1.59
C LYS A 137 -4.18 -10.44 -1.64
N ALA A 138 -4.35 -9.88 -2.84
CA ALA A 138 -5.08 -8.64 -3.06
C ALA A 138 -6.52 -8.63 -2.49
N ASP A 139 -7.18 -9.79 -2.40
CA ASP A 139 -8.54 -9.97 -1.88
C ASP A 139 -8.59 -10.43 -0.41
N SER A 140 -7.45 -10.75 0.21
CA SER A 140 -7.39 -11.21 1.60
C SER A 140 -7.35 -10.05 2.60
N PRO A 141 -7.83 -10.21 3.85
CA PRO A 141 -7.81 -9.14 4.85
C PRO A 141 -6.43 -8.53 5.10
N ILE A 142 -6.41 -7.27 5.53
CA ILE A 142 -5.17 -6.55 5.87
C ILE A 142 -4.86 -6.74 7.36
N HIS A 143 -3.65 -7.17 7.66
CA HIS A 143 -3.19 -7.45 9.02
C HIS A 143 -1.98 -6.61 9.40
N LEU A 144 -1.86 -6.27 10.67
CA LEU A 144 -0.63 -5.67 11.22
C LEU A 144 0.52 -6.68 11.10
N ILE A 145 1.73 -6.21 10.78
CA ILE A 145 2.91 -7.07 10.76
C ILE A 145 3.31 -7.41 12.20
N THR A 146 2.91 -8.60 12.67
CA THR A 146 3.33 -9.20 13.94
C THR A 146 3.65 -10.68 13.69
N SER A 147 4.50 -11.29 14.51
CA SER A 147 4.78 -12.72 14.36
C SER A 147 3.51 -13.57 14.49
N ASP A 148 2.60 -13.21 15.40
CA ASP A 148 1.32 -13.89 15.59
C ASP A 148 0.45 -13.87 14.32
N ASN A 149 0.24 -12.69 13.74
CA ASN A 149 -0.55 -12.57 12.50
C ASN A 149 0.14 -13.30 11.34
N LEU A 150 1.48 -13.23 11.25
CA LEU A 150 2.22 -13.90 10.17
C LEU A 150 2.13 -15.42 10.29
N LYS A 151 2.27 -15.98 11.49
CA LYS A 151 2.12 -17.42 11.74
C LYS A 151 0.70 -17.92 11.47
N ASP A 152 -0.31 -17.12 11.82
CA ASP A 152 -1.70 -17.46 11.55
C ASP A 152 -1.99 -17.46 10.04
N ILE A 153 -1.58 -16.42 9.32
CA ILE A 153 -1.88 -16.27 7.88
C ILE A 153 -1.00 -17.17 6.99
N TYR A 154 0.23 -17.47 7.42
CA TYR A 154 1.18 -18.36 6.74
C TYR A 154 1.41 -19.66 7.52
N TYR A 155 0.37 -20.19 8.16
CA TYR A 155 0.44 -21.46 8.91
C TYR A 155 0.96 -22.64 8.07
N ASP A 156 0.82 -22.55 6.73
CA ASP A 156 1.29 -23.53 5.76
C ASP A 156 2.77 -23.37 5.37
N GLN A 157 3.49 -22.43 5.97
CA GLN A 157 4.93 -22.17 5.76
C GLN A 157 5.69 -22.18 7.10
N PRO A 158 5.67 -23.31 7.84
CA PRO A 158 6.24 -23.37 9.19
C PRO A 158 7.75 -23.15 9.22
N ASP A 159 8.44 -23.36 8.10
CA ASP A 159 9.87 -23.07 7.92
C ASP A 159 10.20 -21.58 8.12
N LYS A 160 9.21 -20.68 7.97
CA LYS A 160 9.36 -19.24 8.16
C LYS A 160 9.10 -18.76 9.58
N ASN A 161 8.60 -19.60 10.48
CA ASN A 161 8.18 -19.19 11.83
C ASN A 161 9.29 -18.50 12.63
N ALA A 162 10.51 -19.05 12.60
CA ALA A 162 11.66 -18.45 13.28
C ALA A 162 11.99 -17.06 12.71
N ALA A 163 11.86 -16.87 11.39
CA ALA A 163 12.05 -15.58 10.76
C ALA A 163 10.93 -14.60 11.17
N PHE A 164 9.67 -15.04 11.25
CA PHE A 164 8.56 -14.21 11.72
C PHE A 164 8.76 -13.75 13.17
N GLU A 165 9.21 -14.62 14.07
CA GLU A 165 9.52 -14.25 15.47
C GLU A 165 10.61 -13.18 15.55
N SER A 166 11.63 -13.25 14.69
CA SER A 166 12.70 -12.25 14.67
C SER A 166 12.21 -10.82 14.31
N LEU A 167 11.06 -10.71 13.65
CA LEU A 167 10.48 -9.42 13.26
C LEU A 167 9.92 -8.64 14.45
N ASP A 168 9.52 -9.30 15.54
CA ASP A 168 8.97 -8.61 16.71
C ASP A 168 10.02 -7.75 17.41
N GLY A 169 11.30 -8.14 17.31
CA GLY A 169 12.45 -7.34 17.75
C GLY A 169 12.65 -6.04 16.96
N LEU A 170 11.95 -5.88 15.83
CA LEU A 170 11.96 -4.69 14.98
C LEU A 170 10.66 -3.87 15.10
N SER A 171 9.79 -4.16 16.07
CA SER A 171 8.49 -3.50 16.27
C SER A 171 8.59 -1.98 16.44
N ASN A 172 9.70 -1.47 16.98
CA ASN A 172 9.96 -0.02 17.08
C ASN A 172 10.51 0.61 15.78
N LYS A 173 10.70 -0.19 14.71
CA LYS A 173 11.15 0.22 13.39
C LYS A 173 10.25 -0.40 12.30
N PRO A 174 8.98 0.03 12.18
CA PRO A 174 8.00 -0.61 11.29
C PRO A 174 8.45 -0.71 9.82
N GLY A 175 9.16 0.30 9.30
CA GLY A 175 9.71 0.26 7.94
C GLY A 175 10.79 -0.82 7.77
N THR A 176 11.69 -0.99 8.75
CA THR A 176 12.69 -2.07 8.74
C THR A 176 12.04 -3.44 8.85
N GLN A 177 10.98 -3.55 9.67
CA GLN A 177 10.18 -4.76 9.80
C GLN A 177 9.56 -5.18 8.45
N ALA A 178 8.92 -4.25 7.74
CA ALA A 178 8.35 -4.49 6.41
C ALA A 178 9.42 -4.89 5.38
N GLN A 179 10.59 -4.24 5.39
CA GLN A 179 11.72 -4.61 4.52
C GLN A 179 12.25 -6.02 4.79
N HIS A 180 12.38 -6.42 6.06
CA HIS A 180 12.81 -7.77 6.43
C HIS A 180 11.79 -8.81 5.97
N LEU A 181 10.50 -8.52 6.16
CA LEU A 181 9.43 -9.38 5.68
C LEU A 181 9.50 -9.55 4.15
N LEU A 182 9.70 -8.48 3.38
CA LEU A 182 9.89 -8.59 1.94
C LEU A 182 11.08 -9.49 1.58
N LYS A 183 12.25 -9.30 2.20
CA LYS A 183 13.43 -10.14 1.93
C LYS A 183 13.18 -11.63 2.17
N LEU A 184 12.31 -11.98 3.13
CA LEU A 184 11.93 -13.37 3.40
C LEU A 184 11.11 -14.01 2.27
N PHE A 185 10.31 -13.22 1.54
CA PHE A 185 9.51 -13.70 0.39
C PHE A 185 10.23 -13.56 -0.95
N TYR A 186 11.30 -12.77 -0.99
CA TYR A 186 12.19 -12.58 -2.14
C TYR A 186 13.64 -12.81 -1.74
N PRO A 187 14.02 -14.04 -1.37
CA PRO A 187 15.43 -14.36 -1.20
C PRO A 187 16.15 -14.04 -2.50
N ALA A 188 17.30 -13.35 -2.42
CA ALA A 188 18.09 -13.06 -3.59
C ALA A 188 18.37 -14.39 -4.32
N SER A 189 17.79 -14.54 -5.51
CA SER A 189 18.08 -15.68 -6.38
C SER A 189 19.59 -15.74 -6.57
N HIS A 190 20.21 -16.85 -6.19
CA HIS A 190 21.65 -17.08 -6.33
C HIS A 190 22.10 -16.60 -7.71
N ALA A 191 22.97 -15.60 -7.73
CA ALA A 191 23.69 -15.18 -8.93
C ALA A 191 24.51 -16.39 -9.41
N THR A 192 23.94 -17.18 -10.31
CA THR A 192 24.67 -18.15 -11.11
C THR A 192 25.33 -17.34 -12.22
N SER A 193 26.45 -16.71 -11.91
CA SER A 193 27.41 -16.36 -12.94
C SER A 193 27.98 -17.67 -13.48
N GLN A 194 27.35 -18.21 -14.52
CA GLN A 194 28.04 -19.11 -15.45
C GLN A 194 29.19 -18.30 -16.05
N SER A 195 30.40 -18.59 -15.60
CA SER A 195 31.62 -18.32 -16.33
C SER A 195 31.58 -19.14 -17.63
N ALA A 196 31.20 -18.49 -18.72
CA ALA A 196 31.58 -18.94 -20.05
C ALA A 196 32.98 -18.37 -20.33
N SER A 197 33.97 -19.23 -20.33
CA SER A 197 35.30 -19.03 -20.91
C SER A 197 35.64 -20.24 -21.76
#